data_AF-A0A929QHK3-F1
#
_entry.id   AF-A0A929QHK3-F1
#
_cell.length_a   1.000
_cell.length_b   1.000
_cell.length_c   1.000
_cell.angle_alpha   90.00
_cell.angle_beta   90.00
_cell.angle_gamma   90.00
#
_symmetry.space_group_name_H-M   'P 1'
#
loop_
_entity.id
_entity.type
_entity.pdbx_description
1 polymer ?
#
loop_
_entity_poly.entity_id
_entity_poly.type
_entity_poly.pdbx_seq_one_letter_code
_entity_poly.pdbx_strand_id
1 'polypeptide(L)'
;MNDKQVDSLVLEKLSLHQDGIIVDKEFFLDLLKHSLSLNVTEKQRVIDSVPTLTQFQFDELTKVFLEERQKFRDLAKEHTDDIKKLVEKQKNEWIELGELYVIAHKSEQMAKDDQAKIDDIKSQLGL
;
A
#
# COMPACT_ATOMS: atom_id res chain seq x y z
N MET A 1 -11.42 -1.34 8.10
CA MET A 1 -11.49 -1.34 6.62
C MET A 1 -11.87 -2.74 6.12
N ASN A 2 -12.37 -2.92 4.90
CA ASN A 2 -12.43 -4.26 4.27
C ASN A 2 -11.41 -4.38 3.14
N ASP A 3 -11.11 -5.63 2.76
CA ASP A 3 -10.09 -5.97 1.76
C ASP A 3 -10.24 -5.21 0.43
N LYS A 4 -11.47 -5.12 -0.11
CA LYS A 4 -11.76 -4.41 -1.36
C LYS A 4 -11.53 -2.91 -1.26
N GLN A 5 -11.81 -2.33 -0.09
CA GLN A 5 -11.57 -0.90 0.15
C GLN A 5 -10.07 -0.60 0.20
N VAL A 6 -9.27 -1.48 0.80
CA VAL A 6 -7.80 -1.37 0.77
C VAL A 6 -7.30 -1.52 -0.66
N ASP A 7 -7.78 -2.51 -1.40
CA ASP A 7 -7.38 -2.71 -2.80
C ASP A 7 -7.65 -1.45 -3.65
N SER A 8 -8.83 -0.84 -3.48
CA SER A 8 -9.20 0.39 -4.20
C SER A 8 -8.28 1.56 -3.84
N LEU A 9 -7.96 1.72 -2.56
CA LEU A 9 -7.03 2.75 -2.07
C LEU A 9 -5.63 2.54 -2.65
N VAL A 10 -5.15 1.31 -2.68
CA VAL A 10 -3.82 1.00 -3.22
C VAL A 10 -3.78 1.19 -4.73
N LEU A 11 -4.84 0.84 -5.47
CA LEU A 11 -4.93 1.13 -6.91
C LEU A 11 -4.90 2.63 -7.22
N GLU A 12 -5.55 3.44 -6.39
CA GLU A 12 -5.49 4.89 -6.50
C GLU A 12 -4.05 5.39 -6.32
N LYS A 13 -3.35 4.90 -5.28
CA LYS A 13 -1.94 5.22 -5.04
C LYS A 13 -1.02 4.73 -6.16
N LEU A 14 -1.23 3.51 -6.66
CA LEU A 14 -0.49 2.96 -7.80
C LEU A 14 -0.69 3.81 -9.05
N SER A 15 -1.84 4.47 -9.21
CA SER A 15 -2.11 5.37 -10.33
C SER A 15 -1.37 6.71 -10.24
N LEU A 16 -0.65 6.98 -9.16
CA LEU A 16 0.23 8.14 -9.01
C LEU A 16 1.66 7.90 -9.52
N HIS A 17 1.90 6.78 -10.21
CA HIS A 17 3.20 6.52 -10.85
C HIS A 17 3.54 7.61 -11.88
N GLN A 18 4.82 7.76 -12.19
CA GLN A 18 5.29 8.77 -13.15
C GLN A 18 4.68 8.55 -14.56
N ASP A 19 4.56 9.63 -15.31
CA ASP A 19 4.17 9.58 -16.72
C ASP A 19 5.18 8.75 -17.53
N GLY A 20 4.68 7.89 -18.42
CA GLY A 20 5.50 7.01 -19.24
C GLY A 20 5.88 5.68 -18.58
N ILE A 21 5.55 5.48 -17.30
CA ILE A 21 5.63 4.16 -16.66
C ILE A 21 4.49 3.28 -17.17
N ILE A 22 4.84 2.06 -17.58
CA ILE A 22 3.91 1.02 -18.01
C ILE A 22 3.90 -0.05 -16.92
N VAL A 23 2.82 -0.08 -16.15
CA VAL A 23 2.61 -1.07 -15.09
C VAL A 23 1.18 -1.58 -15.12
N ASP A 24 1.02 -2.90 -15.04
CA ASP A 24 -0.28 -3.50 -14.78
C ASP A 24 -0.56 -3.37 -13.28
N LYS A 25 -1.36 -2.36 -12.93
CA LYS A 25 -1.65 -2.00 -11.54
C LYS A 25 -2.41 -3.09 -10.79
N GLU A 26 -3.31 -3.80 -11.47
CA GLU A 26 -4.07 -4.89 -10.83
C GLU A 26 -3.16 -6.07 -10.55
N PHE A 27 -2.30 -6.42 -11.51
CA PHE A 27 -1.33 -7.49 -11.33
C PHE A 27 -0.27 -7.14 -10.28
N PHE A 28 0.25 -5.91 -10.29
CA PHE A 28 1.22 -5.46 -9.30
C PHE A 28 0.61 -5.43 -7.90
N LEU A 29 -0.65 -4.97 -7.77
CA LEU A 29 -1.38 -5.03 -6.51
C LEU A 29 -1.54 -6.47 -6.01
N ASP A 30 -1.94 -7.40 -6.88
CA ASP A 30 -2.08 -8.82 -6.52
C ASP A 30 -0.77 -9.37 -5.96
N LEU A 31 0.36 -9.07 -6.62
CA LEU A 31 1.68 -9.48 -6.17
C LEU A 31 2.08 -8.83 -4.84
N LEU A 32 1.88 -7.52 -4.69
CA LEU A 32 2.24 -6.78 -3.48
C LEU A 32 1.43 -7.24 -2.27
N LYS A 33 0.11 -7.39 -2.45
CA LYS A 33 -0.82 -7.88 -1.44
C LYS A 33 -0.42 -9.25 -0.93
N HIS A 34 -0.08 -10.14 -1.86
CA HIS A 34 0.30 -11.52 -1.55
C HIS A 34 1.79 -11.72 -1.26
N SER A 35 2.59 -10.64 -1.20
CA SER A 35 4.00 -10.75 -0.81
C SER A 35 4.14 -11.10 0.68
N LEU A 36 5.04 -12.04 0.95
CA LEU A 36 5.37 -12.51 2.30
C LEU A 36 6.73 -11.97 2.77
N SER A 37 7.54 -11.49 1.84
CA SER A 37 8.84 -10.88 2.07
C SER A 37 8.72 -9.48 2.64
N LEU A 38 7.53 -8.87 2.54
CA LEU A 38 7.27 -7.52 3.04
C LEU A 38 6.30 -7.56 4.22
N ASN A 39 6.63 -6.86 5.30
CA ASN A 39 5.68 -6.53 6.36
C ASN A 39 4.80 -5.32 5.97
N VAL A 40 3.85 -4.96 6.85
CA VAL A 40 2.91 -3.83 6.64
C VAL A 40 3.65 -2.53 6.29
N THR A 41 4.68 -2.17 7.06
CA THR A 41 5.44 -0.92 6.87
C THR A 41 6.27 -0.94 5.58
N GLU A 42 6.77 -2.08 5.16
CA GLU A 42 7.49 -2.24 3.89
C GLU A 42 6.54 -2.12 2.71
N LYS A 43 5.37 -2.76 2.76
CA LYS A 43 4.31 -2.60 1.75
C LYS A 43 3.89 -1.13 1.64
N GLN A 44 3.69 -0.47 2.78
CA GLN A 44 3.39 0.96 2.82
C GLN A 44 4.50 1.79 2.15
N ARG A 45 5.78 1.54 2.47
CA ARG A 45 6.91 2.24 1.84
C ARG A 45 6.96 2.03 0.32
N VAL A 46 6.65 0.83 -0.18
CA VAL A 46 6.55 0.58 -1.62
C VAL A 46 5.46 1.45 -2.25
N ILE A 47 4.26 1.47 -1.64
CA ILE A 47 3.12 2.25 -2.11
C ILE A 47 3.42 3.76 -2.09
N ASP A 48 4.01 4.26 -1.01
CA ASP A 48 4.34 5.68 -0.86
C ASP A 48 5.46 6.12 -1.81
N SER A 49 6.33 5.19 -2.21
CA SER A 49 7.42 5.45 -3.16
C SER A 49 6.95 5.48 -4.61
N VAL A 50 5.75 4.96 -4.93
CA VAL A 50 5.20 4.85 -6.30
C VAL A 50 5.43 6.10 -7.17
N PRO A 51 5.18 7.33 -6.70
CA PRO A 51 5.38 8.53 -7.53
C PRO A 51 6.83 8.78 -7.94
N THR A 52 7.78 8.11 -7.29
CA THR A 52 9.22 8.26 -7.52
C THR A 52 9.86 7.02 -8.14
N LEU A 53 9.10 5.92 -8.29
CA LEU A 53 9.62 4.69 -8.87
C LEU A 53 9.78 4.81 -10.38
N THR A 54 10.93 4.35 -10.85
CA THR A 54 11.27 4.19 -12.25
C THR A 54 10.74 2.86 -12.80
N GLN A 55 10.68 2.72 -14.13
CA GLN A 55 10.23 1.47 -14.78
C GLN A 55 11.04 0.28 -14.31
N PHE A 56 12.36 0.41 -14.29
CA PHE A 56 13.27 -0.64 -13.82
C PHE A 56 12.96 -1.07 -12.38
N GLN A 57 12.60 -0.15 -11.50
CA GLN A 57 12.25 -0.49 -10.12
C GLN A 57 10.91 -1.23 -10.04
N PHE A 58 9.90 -0.85 -10.84
CA PHE A 58 8.66 -1.62 -10.93
C PHE A 58 8.90 -3.03 -11.47
N ASP A 59 9.74 -3.16 -12.51
CA ASP A 59 10.06 -4.45 -13.13
C ASP A 59 10.79 -5.38 -12.14
N GLU A 60 11.78 -4.86 -11.40
CA GLU A 60 12.52 -5.62 -10.40
C GLU A 60 11.64 -6.03 -9.22
N LEU A 61 10.78 -5.14 -8.71
CA LEU A 61 9.80 -5.49 -7.67
C LEU A 61 8.85 -6.59 -8.15
N THR A 62 8.31 -6.45 -9.36
CA THR A 62 7.42 -7.44 -9.99
C THR A 62 8.11 -8.79 -10.10
N LYS A 63 9.36 -8.81 -10.56
CA LYS A 63 10.17 -10.01 -10.69
C LYS A 63 10.41 -10.68 -9.34
N VAL A 64 10.82 -9.93 -8.32
CA VAL A 64 11.06 -10.46 -6.96
C VAL A 64 9.78 -11.08 -6.39
N PHE A 65 8.63 -10.41 -6.52
CA PHE A 65 7.36 -10.95 -6.03
C PHE A 65 6.91 -12.19 -6.81
N LEU A 66 7.19 -12.26 -8.12
CA LEU A 66 6.89 -13.45 -8.92
C LEU A 66 7.73 -14.65 -8.51
N GLU A 67 9.02 -14.45 -8.31
CA GLU A 67 9.93 -15.49 -7.82
C GLU A 67 9.52 -15.97 -6.42
N GLU A 68 9.15 -15.05 -5.53
CA GLU A 68 8.59 -15.37 -4.22
C GLU A 68 7.34 -16.23 -4.34
N ARG A 69 6.36 -15.81 -5.15
CA ARG A 69 5.10 -16.52 -5.33
C ARG A 69 5.32 -17.95 -5.83
N GLN A 70 6.29 -18.15 -6.71
CA GLN A 70 6.64 -19.49 -7.19
C GLN A 70 7.25 -20.35 -6.08
N LYS A 71 8.22 -19.82 -5.32
CA LYS A 71 8.82 -20.53 -4.18
C LYS A 71 7.77 -20.90 -3.13
N PHE A 72 6.85 -19.99 -2.84
CA PHE A 72 5.79 -20.23 -1.87
C PHE A 72 4.78 -21.27 -2.34
N ARG A 73 4.44 -21.28 -3.64
CA ARG A 73 3.58 -22.31 -4.23
C ARG A 73 4.19 -23.71 -4.09
N ASP A 74 5.50 -23.82 -4.22
CA ASP A 74 6.18 -25.11 -4.06
C ASP A 74 6.21 -25.54 -2.59
N LEU A 75 6.50 -24.61 -1.66
CA LEU A 75 6.40 -24.85 -0.22
C LEU A 75 4.98 -25.23 0.22
N ALA A 76 3.96 -24.66 -0.44
CA ALA A 76 2.57 -24.91 -0.10
C ALA A 76 2.10 -26.34 -0.38
N LYS A 77 2.81 -27.08 -1.24
CA LYS A 77 2.55 -28.50 -1.49
C LYS A 77 3.03 -29.37 -0.34
N GLU A 78 4.03 -28.91 0.42
CA GLU A 78 4.68 -29.66 1.49
C GLU A 78 4.13 -29.30 2.88
N HIS A 79 3.72 -28.04 3.09
CA HIS A 79 3.38 -27.50 4.41
C HIS A 79 2.02 -26.80 4.48
N THR A 80 0.95 -27.48 4.04
CA THR A 80 -0.39 -26.89 3.87
C THR A 80 -0.95 -26.10 5.07
N ASP A 81 -0.71 -26.55 6.31
CA ASP A 81 -1.31 -25.92 7.50
C ASP A 81 -0.59 -24.65 7.96
N ASP A 82 0.74 -24.56 7.80
CA ASP A 82 1.50 -23.34 8.11
C ASP A 82 1.21 -22.24 7.08
N ILE A 83 0.96 -22.63 5.84
CA ILE A 83 0.60 -21.74 4.74
C ILE A 83 -0.75 -21.07 5.00
N LYS A 84 -1.74 -21.81 5.50
CA LYS A 84 -3.04 -21.22 5.87
C LYS A 84 -2.88 -20.10 6.90
N LYS A 85 -2.07 -20.33 7.95
CA LYS A 85 -1.80 -19.31 8.97
C LYS A 85 -1.11 -18.08 8.38
N LEU A 86 -0.18 -18.28 7.44
CA LEU A 86 0.51 -17.18 6.75
C LEU A 86 -0.47 -16.36 5.89
N VAL A 87 -1.37 -17.00 5.16
CA VAL A 87 -2.40 -16.32 4.36
C VAL A 87 -3.36 -15.53 5.25
N GLU A 88 -3.79 -16.09 6.38
CA GLU A 88 -4.63 -15.37 7.34
C GLU A 88 -3.91 -14.15 7.93
N LYS A 89 -2.63 -14.32 8.31
CA LYS A 89 -1.79 -13.22 8.79
C LYS A 89 -1.68 -12.10 7.76
N GLN A 90 -1.39 -12.46 6.52
CA GLN A 90 -1.26 -11.50 5.42
C GLN A 90 -2.56 -10.73 5.16
N LYS A 91 -3.71 -11.41 5.22
CA LYS A 91 -5.01 -10.74 5.09
C LYS A 91 -5.24 -9.69 6.18
N ASN A 92 -4.88 -10.01 7.43
CA ASN A 92 -5.00 -9.08 8.54
C ASN A 92 -4.04 -7.89 8.37
N GLU A 93 -2.79 -8.16 8.00
CA GLU A 93 -1.78 -7.14 7.69
C GLU A 93 -2.22 -6.20 6.56
N TRP A 94 -2.91 -6.74 5.54
CA TRP A 94 -3.44 -5.93 4.44
C TRP A 94 -4.56 -4.99 4.91
N ILE A 95 -5.46 -5.48 5.76
CA ILE A 95 -6.51 -4.64 6.35
C ILE A 95 -5.90 -3.55 7.24
N GLU A 96 -4.91 -3.90 8.07
CA GLU A 96 -4.18 -2.97 8.93
C GLU A 96 -3.52 -1.85 8.12
N LEU A 97 -2.89 -2.18 6.98
CA LEU A 97 -2.32 -1.19 6.06
C LEU A 97 -3.36 -0.14 5.63
N GLY A 98 -4.56 -0.59 5.25
CA GLY A 98 -5.65 0.34 4.88
C GLY A 98 -6.09 1.23 6.04
N GLU A 99 -6.11 0.70 7.26
CA GLU A 99 -6.46 1.47 8.46
C GLU A 99 -5.40 2.52 8.79
N LEU A 100 -4.11 2.19 8.62
CA LEU A 100 -3.02 3.16 8.77
C LEU A 100 -3.19 4.34 7.81
N TYR A 101 -3.53 4.09 6.54
CA TYR A 101 -3.78 5.17 5.58
C TYR A 101 -5.00 6.03 5.94
N VAL A 102 -6.08 5.42 6.45
CA VAL A 102 -7.27 6.17 6.90
C VAL A 102 -6.92 7.07 8.09
N ILE A 103 -6.18 6.55 9.06
CA ILE A 103 -5.74 7.29 10.24
C ILE A 103 -4.83 8.45 9.83
N ALA A 104 -3.84 8.19 8.97
CA ALA A 104 -2.92 9.20 8.45
C ALA A 104 -3.69 10.32 7.73
N HIS A 105 -4.56 9.97 6.78
CA HIS A 105 -5.36 10.96 6.05
C HIS A 105 -6.27 11.77 6.99
N LYS A 106 -6.91 11.13 7.98
CA LYS A 106 -7.74 11.84 8.97
C LYS A 106 -6.92 12.81 9.82
N SER A 107 -5.70 12.43 10.21
CA SER A 107 -4.81 13.30 10.98
C SER A 107 -4.34 14.52 10.17
N GLU A 108 -4.04 14.34 8.89
CA GLU A 108 -3.68 15.43 7.98
C GLU A 108 -4.84 16.40 7.75
N GLN A 109 -6.07 15.88 7.60
CA GLN A 109 -7.27 16.72 7.45
C GLN A 109 -7.57 17.52 8.71
N MET A 110 -7.47 16.91 9.90
CA MET A 110 -7.64 17.63 11.17
C MET A 110 -6.60 18.76 11.33
N ALA A 111 -5.33 18.50 10.99
CA ALA A 111 -4.29 19.52 11.03
C ALA A 111 -4.56 20.68 10.05
N LYS A 112 -5.07 20.37 8.84
CA LYS A 112 -5.46 21.39 7.85
C LYS A 112 -6.66 22.22 8.32
N ASP A 113 -7.68 21.59 8.89
CA ASP A 113 -8.87 22.27 9.42
C ASP A 113 -8.51 23.21 10.58
N ASP A 114 -7.62 22.79 11.48
CA ASP A 114 -7.16 23.62 12.60
C ASP A 114 -6.31 24.79 12.09
N GLN A 115 -5.44 24.57 11.10
CA GLN A 115 -4.70 25.64 10.45
C GLN A 115 -5.63 26.66 9.75
N ALA A 116 -6.64 26.17 9.03
CA ALA A 116 -7.62 27.02 8.35
C ALA A 116 -8.42 27.89 9.34
N LYS A 117 -8.82 27.34 10.49
CA LYS A 117 -9.48 28.11 11.56
C LYS A 117 -8.55 29.16 12.16
N ILE A 118 -7.28 28.83 12.38
CA ILE A 118 -6.29 29.79 12.89
C ILE A 118 -6.11 30.95 11.92
N ASP A 119 -6.03 30.67 10.62
CA ASP A 119 -5.83 31.71 9.60
C ASP A 119 -7.09 32.58 9.40
N ASP A 120 -8.30 32.01 9.52
CA ASP A 120 -9.56 32.78 9.57
C ASP A 120 -9.63 33.71 10.79
N ILE A 121 -9.23 33.23 11.98
CA ILE A 121 -9.16 34.06 13.19
C ILE A 121 -8.14 35.20 13.02
N LYS A 122 -6.96 34.94 12.44
CA LYS A 122 -5.96 36.01 12.16
C LYS A 122 -6.53 37.05 11.20
N SER A 123 -7.19 36.61 10.12
CA SER A 123 -7.82 37.50 9.15
C SER A 123 -8.92 38.36 9.78
N GLN A 124 -9.72 37.82 10.71
CA GLN A 124 -10.77 38.58 11.41
C GLN A 124 -10.19 39.58 12.42
N LEU A 125 -9.02 39.29 12.99
CA LEU A 125 -8.30 40.18 13.92
C LEU A 125 -7.42 41.22 13.20
N GLY A 126 -7.30 41.17 11.87
CA GLY A 126 -6.53 42.12 11.07
C GLY A 126 -5.01 41.96 11.20
N LEU A 127 -4.53 40.74 11.51
CA LEU A 127 -3.12 40.36 11.62
C LEU A 127 -2.63 39.60 10.40
#